data_AF-A0A954RHP8-F1
#
_entry.id   AF-A0A954RHP8-F1
#
_cell.length_a   1.000
_cell.length_b   1.000
_cell.length_c   1.000
_cell.angle_alpha   90.00
_cell.angle_beta   90.00
_cell.angle_gamma   90.00
#
_symmetry.space_group_name_H-M   'P 1'
#
loop_
_entity.id
_entity.type
_entity.pdbx_description
1 polymer ?
#
loop_
_entity_poly.entity_id
_entity_poly.type
_entity_poly.pdbx_seq_one_letter_code
_entity_poly.pdbx_strand_id
1 'polypeptide(L)'
;ARPRLTVSFDGRFRTCYPQEVVDMCFDFETADDDANRHRSAASAGAARDRVLDVGRPNFALIDRANPTAMRRIRGRDDWRLMYEDATAELWARGEAAAGEAIVARGEFTETDRVAWPALPRSGPDVRQIGHRE
;
A
#
# COMPACT_ATOMS: atom_id res chain seq x y z
N ALA A 1 32.77 -12.02 -4.89
CA ALA A 1 32.81 -11.66 -3.45
C ALA A 1 31.39 -11.43 -2.97
N ARG A 2 30.94 -12.07 -1.88
CA ARG A 2 29.61 -11.80 -1.30
C ARG A 2 29.69 -10.58 -0.36
N PRO A 3 28.70 -9.68 -0.34
CA PRO A 3 28.72 -8.53 0.55
C PRO A 3 28.70 -8.96 2.03
N ARG A 4 29.47 -8.29 2.87
CA ARG A 4 29.69 -8.58 4.32
C ARG A 4 28.66 -7.91 5.24
N LEU A 5 27.48 -7.56 4.74
CA LEU A 5 26.46 -6.86 5.52
C LEU A 5 25.22 -7.73 5.64
N THR A 6 24.88 -8.07 6.87
CA THR A 6 23.60 -8.72 7.20
C THR A 6 22.56 -7.62 7.32
N VAL A 7 21.69 -7.51 6.32
CA VAL A 7 20.50 -6.66 6.43
C VAL A 7 19.51 -7.38 7.34
N SER A 8 19.24 -6.82 8.52
CA SER A 8 18.13 -7.26 9.36
C SER A 8 16.90 -6.43 9.00
N PHE A 9 15.83 -7.09 8.57
CA PHE A 9 14.52 -6.47 8.51
C PHE A 9 14.04 -6.23 9.95
N ASP A 10 13.41 -5.07 10.18
CA ASP A 10 12.79 -4.75 11.46
C ASP A 10 11.72 -5.80 11.79
N GLY A 11 11.98 -6.63 12.80
CA GLY A 11 11.10 -7.74 13.21
C GLY A 11 9.75 -7.28 13.76
N ARG A 12 9.54 -5.99 13.99
CA ARG A 12 8.25 -5.42 14.41
C ARG A 12 7.11 -5.71 13.46
N PHE A 13 7.41 -6.03 12.21
CA PHE A 13 6.40 -6.45 11.25
C PHE A 13 5.67 -7.74 11.69
N ARG A 14 6.36 -8.68 12.36
CA ARG A 14 5.74 -9.89 12.93
C ARG A 14 5.10 -9.68 14.30
N THR A 15 5.33 -8.55 14.95
CA THR A 15 4.75 -8.28 16.29
C THR A 15 3.38 -7.61 16.21
N CYS A 16 3.04 -7.01 15.07
CA CYS A 16 1.81 -6.25 14.89
C CYS A 16 0.76 -6.96 14.01
N TYR A 17 1.18 -7.89 13.15
CA TYR A 17 0.29 -8.61 12.25
C TYR A 17 0.57 -10.11 12.24
N PRO A 18 -0.47 -10.97 12.19
CA PRO A 18 -0.30 -12.40 11.92
C PRO A 18 0.47 -12.63 10.61
N GLN A 19 1.27 -13.69 10.54
CA GLN A 19 2.07 -14.04 9.37
C GLN A 19 1.18 -14.24 8.12
N GLU A 20 -0.06 -14.70 8.28
CA GLU A 20 -1.01 -14.88 7.20
C GLU A 20 -1.44 -13.54 6.56
N VAL A 21 -1.57 -12.47 7.37
CA VAL A 21 -1.89 -11.13 6.87
C VAL A 21 -0.73 -10.58 6.05
N VAL A 22 0.49 -10.79 6.56
CA VAL A 22 1.73 -10.48 5.85
C VAL A 22 1.80 -11.23 4.52
N ASP A 23 1.53 -12.54 4.55
CA ASP A 23 1.61 -13.39 3.37
C ASP A 23 0.62 -12.93 2.29
N MET A 24 -0.59 -12.52 2.68
CA MET A 24 -1.60 -11.98 1.77
C MET A 24 -1.17 -10.67 1.10
N CYS A 25 -0.58 -9.73 1.84
CA CYS A 25 -0.08 -8.49 1.24
C CYS A 25 1.02 -8.77 0.22
N PHE A 26 2.00 -9.58 0.58
CA PHE A 26 3.05 -9.96 -0.36
C PHE A 26 2.50 -10.77 -1.54
N ASP A 27 1.55 -11.68 -1.31
CA ASP A 27 0.91 -12.43 -2.39
C ASP A 27 0.27 -11.50 -3.42
N PHE A 28 -0.32 -10.39 -2.96
CA PHE A 28 -0.95 -9.38 -3.82
C PHE A 28 0.05 -8.45 -4.52
N GLU A 29 1.22 -8.21 -3.93
CA GLU A 29 2.22 -7.29 -4.49
C GLU A 29 3.31 -7.96 -5.32
N THR A 30 3.66 -9.21 -5.03
CA THR A 30 4.78 -9.90 -5.69
C THR A 30 4.32 -10.78 -6.83
N ALA A 31 5.21 -10.98 -7.82
CA ALA A 31 5.06 -11.99 -8.85
C ALA A 31 4.88 -13.39 -8.23
N ASP A 32 4.47 -14.35 -9.06
CA ASP A 32 4.01 -15.67 -8.60
C ASP A 32 5.14 -16.63 -8.18
N ASP A 33 6.26 -16.08 -7.67
CA ASP A 33 7.41 -16.82 -7.17
C ASP A 33 7.45 -16.82 -5.63
N ASP A 34 7.49 -18.02 -5.05
CA ASP A 34 7.51 -18.25 -3.62
C ASP A 34 8.89 -18.69 -3.09
N ALA A 35 9.89 -18.84 -3.97
CA ALA A 35 11.16 -19.53 -3.67
C ALA A 35 11.96 -18.92 -2.50
N ASN A 36 11.71 -17.66 -2.14
CA ASN A 36 12.48 -16.95 -1.11
C ASN A 36 11.63 -16.35 0.02
N ARG A 37 10.38 -16.81 0.20
CA ARG A 37 9.48 -16.27 1.24
C ARG A 37 9.29 -17.25 2.39
N HIS A 38 9.48 -16.77 3.62
CA HIS A 38 9.00 -17.49 4.81
C HIS A 38 7.49 -17.27 4.93
N ARG A 39 6.71 -18.34 4.76
CA ARG A 39 5.25 -18.30 4.75
C ARG A 39 4.68 -19.18 5.86
N SER A 40 3.50 -18.83 6.35
CA SER A 40 2.71 -19.74 7.19
C SER A 40 2.24 -20.93 6.36
N ALA A 41 2.18 -22.12 6.98
CA ALA A 41 1.58 -23.30 6.36
C ALA A 41 0.08 -23.07 6.04
N ALA A 42 -0.59 -22.21 6.80
CA ALA A 42 -1.99 -21.83 6.56
C ALA A 42 -2.18 -20.93 5.32
N SER A 43 -1.10 -20.34 4.81
CA SER A 43 -1.10 -19.47 3.62
C SER A 43 -0.92 -20.25 2.31
N ALA A 44 -0.73 -21.58 2.37
CA ALA A 44 -0.50 -22.40 1.18
C ALA A 44 -1.78 -22.51 0.33
N GLY A 45 -1.64 -22.33 -0.99
CA GLY A 45 -2.74 -22.49 -1.95
C GLY A 45 -3.81 -21.39 -1.91
N ALA A 46 -3.62 -20.34 -1.11
CA ALA A 46 -4.51 -19.19 -1.12
C ALA A 46 -4.44 -18.45 -2.46
N ALA A 47 -5.58 -17.91 -2.92
CA ALA A 47 -5.63 -17.04 -4.08
C ALA A 47 -4.76 -15.79 -3.82
N ARG A 48 -3.95 -15.40 -4.80
CA ARG A 48 -2.97 -14.32 -4.63
C ARG A 48 -3.59 -12.92 -4.53
N ASP A 49 -4.86 -12.77 -4.88
CA ASP A 49 -5.66 -11.56 -4.74
C ASP A 49 -6.60 -11.59 -3.50
N ARG A 50 -6.52 -12.64 -2.66
CA ARG A 50 -7.39 -12.85 -1.50
C ARG A 50 -7.41 -11.67 -0.53
N VAL A 51 -6.36 -10.85 -0.47
CA VAL A 51 -6.31 -9.64 0.37
C VAL A 51 -7.46 -8.67 0.05
N LEU A 52 -7.97 -8.67 -1.19
CA LEU A 52 -9.10 -7.84 -1.61
C LEU A 52 -10.43 -8.32 -1.01
N ASP A 53 -10.49 -9.53 -0.48
CA ASP A 53 -11.72 -10.14 0.05
C ASP A 53 -11.72 -10.23 1.59
N VAL A 54 -10.55 -10.35 2.21
CA VAL A 54 -10.44 -10.44 3.68
C VAL A 54 -10.84 -9.13 4.35
N GLY A 55 -11.74 -9.22 5.33
CA GLY A 55 -12.30 -8.05 6.02
C GLY A 55 -13.25 -7.22 5.14
N ARG A 56 -13.51 -7.67 3.91
CA ARG A 56 -14.39 -7.02 2.93
C ARG A 56 -14.11 -5.52 2.77
N PRO A 57 -12.88 -5.11 2.40
CA PRO A 57 -12.58 -3.70 2.18
C PRO A 57 -13.48 -3.11 1.10
N ASN A 58 -13.86 -1.84 1.28
CA ASN A 58 -14.62 -1.08 0.29
C ASN A 58 -13.71 -0.21 -0.60
N PHE A 59 -12.45 -0.03 -0.18
CA PHE A 59 -11.44 0.76 -0.88
C PHE A 59 -10.09 0.03 -0.92
N ALA A 60 -9.34 0.21 -2.00
CA ALA A 60 -7.96 -0.24 -2.14
C ALA A 60 -7.14 0.86 -2.83
N LEU A 61 -6.10 1.35 -2.14
CA LEU A 61 -5.13 2.28 -2.71
C LEU A 61 -3.90 1.48 -3.15
N ILE A 62 -3.55 1.57 -4.44
CA ILE A 62 -2.51 0.74 -5.02
C ILE A 62 -1.50 1.62 -5.77
N ASP A 63 -0.21 1.38 -5.51
CA ASP A 63 0.89 2.02 -6.22
C ASP A 63 0.91 1.60 -7.70
N ARG A 64 0.89 2.58 -8.60
CA ARG A 64 0.96 2.37 -10.05
C ARG A 64 2.28 1.77 -10.49
N ALA A 65 3.35 1.99 -9.73
CA ALA A 65 4.66 1.40 -10.00
C ALA A 65 4.67 -0.12 -9.74
N ASN A 66 3.63 -0.70 -9.11
CA ASN A 66 3.49 -2.13 -8.93
C ASN A 66 2.62 -2.77 -10.04
N PRO A 67 3.21 -3.30 -11.12
CA PRO A 67 2.46 -3.88 -12.24
C PRO A 67 1.69 -5.15 -11.85
N THR A 68 2.12 -5.84 -10.80
CA THR A 68 1.48 -7.09 -10.36
C THR A 68 0.18 -6.81 -9.63
N ALA A 69 0.21 -5.91 -8.64
CA ALA A 69 -0.98 -5.46 -7.92
C ALA A 69 -2.00 -4.83 -8.87
N MET A 70 -1.52 -3.99 -9.81
CA MET A 70 -2.33 -3.39 -10.88
C MET A 70 -3.03 -4.42 -11.77
N ARG A 71 -2.33 -5.48 -12.20
CA ARG A 71 -2.94 -6.55 -12.99
C ARG A 71 -4.04 -7.27 -12.20
N ARG A 72 -3.84 -7.50 -10.90
CA ARG A 72 -4.78 -8.22 -10.04
C ARG A 72 -6.07 -7.43 -9.81
N ILE A 73 -5.97 -6.15 -9.42
CA ILE A 73 -7.17 -5.33 -9.19
C ILE A 73 -7.97 -5.09 -10.46
N ARG A 74 -7.30 -4.90 -11.62
CA ARG A 74 -7.97 -4.71 -12.92
C ARG A 74 -8.64 -5.97 -13.44
N GLY A 75 -8.26 -7.15 -12.94
CA GLY A 75 -8.90 -8.42 -13.25
C GLY A 75 -10.16 -8.70 -12.42
N ARG A 76 -10.59 -7.75 -11.58
CA ARG A 76 -11.73 -7.90 -10.67
C ARG A 76 -12.89 -7.02 -11.11
N ASP A 77 -13.99 -7.64 -11.53
CA ASP A 77 -15.20 -6.94 -11.98
C ASP A 77 -15.97 -6.27 -10.83
N ASP A 78 -15.76 -6.72 -9.58
CA ASP A 78 -16.40 -6.12 -8.41
C ASP A 78 -15.75 -4.79 -8.00
N TRP A 79 -14.61 -4.41 -8.57
CA TRP A 79 -13.89 -3.19 -8.25
C TRP A 79 -13.95 -2.17 -9.38
N ARG A 80 -14.15 -0.90 -9.01
CA ARG A 80 -14.22 0.26 -9.91
C ARG A 80 -13.11 1.25 -9.57
N LEU A 81 -12.40 1.74 -10.58
CA LEU A 81 -11.44 2.84 -10.43
C LEU A 81 -12.19 4.12 -10.05
N MET A 82 -11.82 4.71 -8.91
CA MET A 82 -12.40 5.94 -8.38
C MET A 82 -11.46 7.13 -8.52
N TYR A 83 -10.16 6.92 -8.40
CA TYR A 83 -9.17 7.97 -8.56
C TYR A 83 -7.85 7.42 -9.12
N GLU A 84 -7.17 8.25 -9.91
CA GLU A 84 -5.85 7.97 -10.48
C GLU A 84 -5.04 9.26 -10.48
N ASP A 85 -3.77 9.18 -10.10
CA ASP A 85 -2.73 10.21 -10.32
C ASP A 85 -1.41 9.58 -10.78
N ALA A 86 -0.30 10.34 -10.85
CA ALA A 86 0.98 9.79 -11.33
C ALA A 86 1.58 8.68 -10.45
N THR A 87 1.13 8.53 -9.21
CA THR A 87 1.71 7.63 -8.20
C THR A 87 0.81 6.45 -7.86
N ALA A 88 -0.50 6.67 -7.75
CA ALA A 88 -1.41 5.66 -7.22
C ALA A 88 -2.77 5.65 -7.93
N GLU A 89 -3.47 4.53 -7.79
CA GLU A 89 -4.87 4.37 -8.14
C GLU A 89 -5.67 3.99 -6.88
N LEU A 90 -6.81 4.64 -6.68
CA LEU A 90 -7.80 4.29 -5.67
C LEU A 90 -8.96 3.55 -6.34
N TRP A 91 -9.22 2.35 -5.86
CA TRP A 91 -10.29 1.48 -6.30
C TRP A 91 -11.35 1.36 -5.21
N ALA A 92 -12.61 1.21 -5.61
CA ALA A 92 -13.72 0.99 -4.68
C ALA A 92 -14.66 -0.11 -5.16
N ARG A 93 -15.47 -0.66 -4.24
CA ARG A 93 -16.54 -1.62 -4.57
C ARG A 93 -17.81 -1.40 -3.76
N GLY A 94 -18.90 -2.01 -4.21
CA GLY A 94 -20.21 -1.89 -3.55
C GLY A 94 -20.70 -0.44 -3.52
N GLU A 95 -21.27 -0.01 -2.39
CA GLU A 95 -21.79 1.35 -2.23
C GLU A 95 -20.72 2.44 -2.38
N ALA A 96 -19.47 2.14 -2.02
CA ALA A 96 -18.36 3.08 -2.18
C ALA A 96 -18.06 3.40 -3.65
N ALA A 97 -18.43 2.51 -4.57
CA ALA A 97 -18.27 2.71 -6.01
C ALA A 97 -19.40 3.55 -6.63
N ALA A 98 -20.41 3.97 -5.86
CA ALA A 98 -21.53 4.78 -6.36
C ALA A 98 -21.15 6.26 -6.56
N GLY A 99 -20.05 6.72 -5.99
CA GLY A 99 -19.56 8.09 -6.14
C GLY A 99 -19.06 8.43 -7.55
N GLU A 100 -18.75 9.71 -7.77
CA GLU A 100 -18.10 10.19 -8.98
C GLU A 100 -16.61 9.82 -8.97
N ALA A 101 -16.11 9.34 -10.12
CA ALA A 101 -14.69 9.02 -10.29
C ALA A 101 -13.91 10.30 -10.65
N ILE A 102 -12.85 10.59 -9.90
CA ILE A 102 -11.97 11.75 -10.11
C ILE A 102 -10.65 11.24 -10.69
N VAL A 103 -10.52 11.28 -12.00
CA VAL A 103 -9.28 10.89 -12.69
C VAL A 103 -8.44 12.15 -12.90
N ALA A 104 -7.45 12.36 -12.04
CA ALA A 104 -6.52 13.47 -12.14
C ALA A 104 -5.34 13.07 -13.04
N ARG A 105 -5.25 13.64 -14.24
CA ARG A 105 -4.05 13.51 -15.07
C ARG A 105 -3.10 14.65 -14.75
N GLY A 106 -2.27 14.45 -13.72
CA GLY A 106 -1.18 15.36 -13.37
C GLY A 106 0.17 14.65 -13.46
N GLU A 107 1.18 15.33 -13.98
CA GLU A 107 2.57 14.89 -13.84
C GLU A 107 3.07 15.33 -12.46
N PHE A 108 3.47 14.38 -11.61
CA PHE A 108 4.22 14.71 -10.40
C PHE A 108 5.67 15.00 -10.78
N THR A 109 6.19 16.13 -10.32
CA THR A 109 7.59 16.49 -10.53
C THR A 109 8.45 15.91 -9.40
N GLU A 110 9.73 15.65 -9.65
CA GLU A 110 10.66 15.13 -8.64
C GLU A 110 10.76 16.05 -7.40
N THR A 111 10.47 17.34 -7.59
CA THR A 111 10.35 18.37 -6.54
C THR A 111 9.24 18.12 -5.51
N ASP A 112 8.25 17.29 -5.84
CA ASP A 112 7.15 16.96 -4.93
C ASP A 112 7.49 15.78 -3.99
N ARG A 113 8.67 15.16 -4.16
CA ARG A 113 9.15 14.08 -3.28
C ARG A 113 9.98 14.64 -2.13
N VAL A 114 9.58 14.35 -0.90
CA VAL A 114 10.38 14.67 0.30
C VAL A 114 11.26 13.48 0.63
N ALA A 115 12.58 13.69 0.72
CA ALA A 115 13.51 12.66 1.16
C ALA A 115 13.20 12.20 2.59
N TRP A 116 13.12 10.89 2.81
CA TRP A 116 12.90 10.32 4.14
C TRP A 116 14.18 10.40 4.99
N PRO A 117 14.10 10.73 6.30
CA PRO A 117 12.88 11.06 7.03
C PRO A 117 12.32 12.42 6.61
N ALA A 118 11.02 12.45 6.29
CA ALA A 118 10.30 13.66 5.90
C ALA A 118 10.00 14.51 7.14
N LEU A 119 11.05 14.96 7.81
CA LEU A 119 10.95 15.80 8.99
C LEU A 119 10.31 17.14 8.60
N PRO A 120 9.43 17.70 9.45
CA PRO A 120 8.93 19.04 9.26
C PRO A 120 10.10 20.00 9.08
N ARG A 121 10.21 20.65 7.92
CA ARG A 121 11.19 21.72 7.72
C ARG A 121 10.65 22.96 8.42
N SER A 122 10.95 23.07 9.71
CA SER A 122 10.66 24.23 10.56
C SER A 122 9.17 24.60 10.61
N GLY A 123 8.43 24.04 11.57
CA GLY A 123 7.13 24.60 11.93
C GLY A 123 7.28 26.05 12.42
N PRO A 124 6.23 26.89 12.28
CA PRO A 124 6.25 28.22 12.90
C PRO A 124 6.48 28.08 14.41
N ASP A 125 7.25 29.00 14.98
CA ASP A 125 7.56 29.10 16.41
C ASP A 125 6.25 29.12 17.21
N VAL A 126 5.91 28.00 17.86
CA VAL A 126 4.78 27.92 18.79
C VAL A 126 5.20 28.61 20.09
N ARG A 127 5.29 29.94 20.04
CA ARG A 127 5.35 30.79 21.23
C ARG A 127 4.11 31.68 21.24
N GLN A 128 3.31 31.46 22.29
CA GLN A 128 2.16 32.24 22.74
C GLN A 128 0.85 32.12 21.92
N ILE A 129 0.07 31.06 22.19
CA ILE A 129 -1.38 31.25 22.33
C ILE A 129 -1.59 31.60 23.80
N GLY A 130 -1.69 32.90 24.07
CA GLY A 130 -2.01 33.40 25.40
C GLY A 130 -3.41 32.95 25.81
N HIS A 131 -3.51 32.33 26.98
CA HIS A 131 -4.74 32.28 27.73
C HIS A 131 -5.23 33.71 27.97
N ARG A 132 -6.43 34.02 27.51
CA ARG A 132 -7.26 35.07 28.10
C ARG A 132 -8.53 34.41 28.59
N GLU A 133 -8.70 34.49 29.90
CA GLU A 133 -9.96 34.30 30.62
C GLU A 133 -10.97 35.39 30.22
#